data_AF-A0ABD0SJN0-F1
#
_entry.id   AF-A0ABD0SJN0-F1
#
_cell.length_a   1.000
_cell.length_b   1.000
_cell.length_c   1.000
_cell.angle_alpha   90.00
_cell.angle_beta   90.00
_cell.angle_gamma   90.00
#
_symmetry.space_group_name_H-M   'P 1'
#
loop_
_entity.id
_entity.type
_entity.pdbx_description
1 polymer ?
#
loop_
_entity_poly.entity_id
_entity_poly.type
_entity_poly.pdbx_seq_one_letter_code
_entity_poly.pdbx_strand_id
1 'polypeptide(L)'
;MDLFTSQKISKNPLYCKIISGIMADIIDNEELDKDTVDSEALKQLFSQNYNLLTETTVSAKKSYVNKLHGTKSLKLAVGVSNNNGIEVYELNKSTLKLSCKLSGHQKSLTDVVFSPREDHLLYSSGLDGLVKLWDLRASGSCVQEYKDDEEQVTRPYECMDVSCNGRVMCAGSQLVEDDAYLVFWDSRMPKPLGGYWNSHTDDITQVKFHKEKTEILATGSIDGLLNIFNVMEQTEDDALTYSLNVENSVEKISWLDDKKVACTTQSNDLQLWDTETGDLVKSYSRDKIARSMKRSKDDDCYLVDIYKSIDDTPVLLAGSNAGNGDVLRSVAITEKKLQPCTNFTQNKQIVRCCWYEKDRDILVTTGESGVISAWSRAAAADRDPHRLSGSLNKLHVNRFKPY
;
A
#
# COMPACT_ATOMS: atom_id res chain seq x y z
N MET A 1 33.20 17.19 -52.82
CA MET A 1 33.44 16.19 -53.86
C MET A 1 33.20 14.83 -53.23
N ASP A 2 32.13 14.21 -53.69
CA ASP A 2 31.54 12.97 -53.22
C ASP A 2 32.47 11.75 -53.31
N LEU A 3 32.14 10.71 -52.53
CA LEU A 3 31.97 9.34 -53.06
C LEU A 3 31.30 8.44 -52.00
N PHE A 4 29.99 8.27 -52.16
CA PHE A 4 29.21 7.13 -51.68
C PHE A 4 29.30 6.00 -52.72
N THR A 5 29.49 4.76 -52.30
CA THR A 5 29.18 3.58 -53.13
C THR A 5 28.44 2.54 -52.29
N SER A 6 27.16 2.35 -52.62
CA SER A 6 26.27 1.31 -52.11
C SER A 6 26.48 0.02 -52.91
N GLN A 7 26.75 -1.10 -52.23
CA GLN A 7 26.63 -2.45 -52.80
C GLN A 7 25.35 -3.10 -52.27
N LYS A 8 24.43 -3.41 -53.19
CA LYS A 8 23.21 -4.20 -52.96
C LYS A 8 23.55 -5.69 -52.84
N ILE A 9 23.17 -6.32 -51.73
CA ILE A 9 23.12 -7.78 -51.60
C ILE A 9 21.70 -8.24 -51.93
N SER A 10 21.56 -9.12 -52.93
CA SER A 10 20.28 -9.69 -53.36
C SER A 10 19.81 -10.77 -52.36
N LYS A 11 18.56 -10.64 -51.90
CA LYS A 11 17.90 -11.64 -51.07
C LYS A 11 17.34 -12.76 -51.95
N ASN A 12 17.77 -13.99 -51.69
CA ASN A 12 17.34 -15.20 -52.37
C ASN A 12 15.96 -15.65 -51.83
N PRO A 13 14.90 -15.77 -52.67
CA PRO A 13 13.51 -15.93 -52.20
C PRO A 13 13.13 -17.32 -51.68
N LEU A 14 14.08 -18.27 -51.61
CA LEU A 14 13.85 -19.63 -51.12
C LEU A 14 14.04 -19.79 -49.59
N TYR A 15 14.70 -18.85 -48.91
CA TYR A 15 14.88 -18.90 -47.44
C TYR A 15 13.66 -18.38 -46.66
N CYS A 16 12.82 -17.54 -47.28
CA CYS A 16 11.62 -16.99 -46.64
C CYS A 16 10.45 -17.98 -46.55
N LYS A 17 10.48 -19.11 -47.29
CA LYS A 17 9.37 -20.10 -47.28
C LYS A 17 9.48 -21.17 -46.18
N ILE A 18 10.65 -21.34 -45.58
CA ILE A 18 10.84 -22.32 -44.48
C ILE A 18 10.54 -21.65 -43.13
N ILE A 19 10.80 -20.35 -42.98
CA ILE A 19 10.49 -19.60 -41.74
C ILE A 19 8.99 -19.27 -41.65
N SER A 20 8.30 -19.05 -42.78
CA SER A 20 6.85 -18.79 -42.79
C SER A 20 5.99 -20.01 -42.46
N GLY A 21 6.56 -21.22 -42.49
CA GLY A 21 5.86 -22.47 -42.17
C GLY A 21 6.02 -22.95 -40.72
N ILE A 22 6.92 -22.33 -39.94
CA ILE A 22 7.18 -22.70 -38.53
C ILE A 22 6.65 -21.63 -37.56
N MET A 23 6.38 -20.41 -38.04
CA MET A 23 5.79 -19.32 -37.22
C MET A 23 4.26 -19.28 -37.19
N ALA A 24 3.57 -20.31 -37.69
CA ALA A 24 2.11 -20.33 -37.76
C ALA A 24 1.42 -21.05 -36.59
N ASP A 25 2.15 -21.65 -35.65
CA ASP A 25 1.58 -22.45 -34.54
C ASP A 25 2.10 -22.05 -33.16
N ILE A 26 2.19 -20.73 -32.88
CA ILE A 26 2.08 -20.22 -31.51
C ILE A 26 1.01 -19.13 -31.54
N ILE A 27 -0.24 -19.57 -31.72
CA ILE A 27 -1.36 -18.76 -31.26
C ILE A 27 -1.34 -18.95 -29.75
N ASP A 28 -0.74 -18.01 -29.03
CA ASP A 28 -0.99 -17.83 -27.62
C ASP A 28 -2.49 -17.52 -27.49
N ASN A 29 -3.29 -18.58 -27.37
CA ASN A 29 -4.62 -18.51 -26.81
C ASN A 29 -4.44 -18.21 -25.32
N GLU A 30 -3.96 -17.01 -24.99
CA GLU A 30 -3.96 -16.51 -23.63
C GLU A 30 -5.43 -16.43 -23.19
N GLU A 31 -5.88 -17.42 -22.43
CA GLU A 31 -7.23 -17.39 -21.86
C GLU A 31 -7.39 -16.10 -21.05
N LEU A 32 -8.29 -15.21 -21.42
CA LEU A 32 -8.47 -13.96 -20.67
C LEU A 32 -8.96 -14.25 -19.25
N ASP A 33 -8.40 -13.54 -18.26
CA ASP A 33 -8.82 -13.70 -16.87
C ASP A 33 -10.28 -13.26 -16.70
N LYS A 34 -11.07 -14.13 -16.07
CA LYS A 34 -12.50 -14.00 -15.90
C LYS A 34 -12.92 -14.43 -14.50
N ASP A 35 -14.14 -14.07 -14.15
CA ASP A 35 -14.73 -14.56 -12.91
C ASP A 35 -15.02 -16.06 -13.02
N THR A 36 -14.64 -16.80 -11.99
CA THR A 36 -14.87 -18.25 -11.87
C THR A 36 -16.30 -18.59 -11.46
N VAL A 37 -17.07 -17.59 -11.04
CA VAL A 37 -18.41 -17.71 -10.49
C VAL A 37 -19.32 -16.70 -11.20
N ASP A 38 -20.60 -17.02 -11.31
CA ASP A 38 -21.60 -16.12 -11.87
C ASP A 38 -21.79 -14.82 -11.06
N SER A 39 -22.41 -13.83 -11.67
CA SER A 39 -22.61 -12.51 -11.08
C SER A 39 -23.51 -12.51 -9.84
N GLU A 40 -24.38 -13.51 -9.66
CA GLU A 40 -25.30 -13.58 -8.53
C GLU A 40 -24.60 -14.17 -7.29
N ALA A 41 -23.90 -15.29 -7.46
CA ALA A 41 -23.09 -15.88 -6.41
C ALA A 41 -21.89 -14.98 -6.04
N LEU A 42 -21.35 -14.17 -6.97
CA LEU A 42 -20.39 -13.12 -6.61
C LEU A 42 -21.01 -12.12 -5.62
N LYS A 43 -22.21 -11.61 -5.87
CA LYS A 43 -22.88 -10.68 -4.93
C LYS A 43 -23.17 -11.33 -3.58
N GLN A 44 -23.46 -12.63 -3.55
CA GLN A 44 -23.68 -13.35 -2.29
C GLN A 44 -22.39 -13.55 -1.49
N LEU A 45 -21.28 -13.87 -2.16
CA LEU A 45 -19.98 -14.08 -1.54
C LEU A 45 -19.37 -12.75 -1.04
N PHE A 46 -19.45 -11.70 -1.85
CA PHE A 46 -18.97 -10.36 -1.51
C PHE A 46 -20.07 -9.53 -0.87
N SER A 47 -20.48 -9.95 0.34
CA SER A 47 -21.64 -9.39 1.04
C SER A 47 -21.45 -7.98 1.59
N GLN A 48 -20.21 -7.52 1.78
CA GLN A 48 -19.94 -6.16 2.23
C GLN A 48 -19.96 -5.22 1.03
N ASN A 49 -20.87 -4.25 1.05
CA ASN A 49 -21.00 -3.27 -0.03
C ASN A 49 -20.33 -1.97 0.38
N TYR A 50 -19.27 -1.59 -0.32
CA TYR A 50 -18.73 -0.24 -0.30
C TYR A 50 -19.16 0.49 -1.56
N ASN A 51 -19.73 1.67 -1.38
CA ASN A 51 -20.11 2.54 -2.49
C ASN A 51 -19.04 3.62 -2.68
N LEU A 52 -18.80 4.00 -3.93
CA LEU A 52 -17.99 5.17 -4.23
C LEU A 52 -18.70 6.42 -3.67
N LEU A 53 -18.06 7.07 -2.72
CA LEU A 53 -18.56 8.27 -2.07
C LEU A 53 -18.18 9.50 -2.87
N THR A 54 -16.94 9.55 -3.36
CA THR A 54 -16.47 10.60 -4.25
C THR A 54 -15.20 10.15 -4.97
N GLU A 55 -14.97 10.69 -6.15
CA GLU A 55 -13.73 10.50 -6.90
C GLU A 55 -13.21 11.85 -7.39
N THR A 56 -11.89 12.00 -7.45
CA THR A 56 -11.25 13.18 -8.04
C THR A 56 -9.95 12.76 -8.70
N THR A 57 -9.63 13.35 -9.85
CA THR A 57 -8.37 13.09 -10.53
C THR A 57 -7.33 14.11 -10.06
N VAL A 58 -6.11 13.63 -9.86
CA VAL A 58 -4.92 14.46 -9.62
C VAL A 58 -4.78 15.47 -10.77
N SER A 59 -4.31 16.67 -10.45
CA SER A 59 -4.44 17.80 -11.37
C SER A 59 -3.69 17.67 -12.70
N ALA A 60 -2.72 16.75 -12.81
CA ALA A 60 -1.90 16.58 -14.00
C ALA A 60 -2.40 15.41 -14.87
N LYS A 61 -2.75 15.72 -16.13
CA LYS A 61 -3.22 14.72 -17.11
C LYS A 61 -2.21 13.58 -17.26
N LYS A 62 -2.67 12.33 -17.13
CA LYS A 62 -1.85 11.09 -17.21
C LYS A 62 -0.75 10.98 -16.15
N SER A 63 -1.04 11.33 -14.90
CA SER A 63 -0.14 11.09 -13.78
C SER A 63 -0.60 9.88 -12.99
N TYR A 64 0.35 9.09 -12.50
CA TYR A 64 0.07 8.01 -11.56
C TYR A 64 0.37 8.48 -10.13
N VAL A 65 -0.34 7.87 -9.17
CA VAL A 65 -0.10 8.11 -7.75
C VAL A 65 0.82 7.02 -7.21
N ASN A 66 1.95 7.44 -6.64
CA ASN A 66 2.94 6.52 -6.08
C ASN A 66 2.65 6.16 -4.63
N LYS A 67 2.17 7.13 -3.86
CA LYS A 67 2.06 7.05 -2.40
C LYS A 67 0.86 7.85 -1.92
N LEU A 68 0.25 7.35 -0.85
CA LEU A 68 -0.94 7.91 -0.21
C LEU A 68 -0.78 7.77 1.29
N HIS A 69 -1.00 8.87 2.02
CA HIS A 69 -1.15 8.81 3.46
C HIS A 69 -2.25 9.76 3.93
N GLY A 70 -3.05 9.32 4.89
CA GLY A 70 -4.17 10.09 5.42
C GLY A 70 -4.06 10.34 6.93
N THR A 71 -4.87 11.27 7.41
CA THR A 71 -5.02 11.63 8.83
C THR A 71 -6.44 11.32 9.31
N LYS A 72 -6.64 11.26 10.63
CA LYS A 72 -7.97 11.08 11.24
C LYS A 72 -8.95 12.23 10.93
N SER A 73 -8.44 13.42 10.58
CA SER A 73 -9.23 14.54 10.09
C SER A 73 -9.61 14.43 8.61
N LEU A 74 -9.26 13.32 7.95
CA LEU A 74 -9.51 13.04 6.53
C LEU A 74 -8.79 13.99 5.57
N LYS A 75 -7.62 14.50 5.96
CA LYS A 75 -6.65 15.04 5.01
C LYS A 75 -5.84 13.90 4.40
N LEU A 76 -5.62 13.96 3.11
CA LEU A 76 -4.98 12.95 2.29
C LEU A 76 -3.83 13.60 1.53
N ALA A 77 -2.62 13.12 1.71
CA ALA A 77 -1.45 13.53 0.96
C ALA A 77 -1.16 12.48 -0.10
N VAL A 78 -0.98 12.94 -1.33
CA VAL A 78 -0.82 12.10 -2.51
C VAL A 78 0.46 12.49 -3.23
N GLY A 79 1.35 11.52 -3.38
CA GLY A 79 2.58 11.67 -4.14
C GLY A 79 2.35 11.48 -5.64
N VAL A 80 2.69 12.49 -6.44
CA VAL A 80 2.44 12.51 -7.89
C VAL A 80 3.75 12.33 -8.65
N SER A 81 3.75 11.35 -9.55
CA SER A 81 4.98 10.93 -10.23
C SER A 81 5.55 11.93 -11.23
N ASN A 82 4.70 12.61 -12.00
CA ASN A 82 5.15 13.43 -13.14
C ASN A 82 5.83 14.75 -12.75
N ASN A 83 5.61 15.25 -11.54
CA ASN A 83 6.11 16.56 -11.11
C ASN A 83 6.89 16.50 -9.79
N ASN A 84 7.18 15.30 -9.26
CA ASN A 84 7.79 15.10 -7.94
C ASN A 84 7.08 15.89 -6.83
N GLY A 85 5.80 16.17 -7.04
CA GLY A 85 5.01 17.05 -6.21
C GLY A 85 4.07 16.25 -5.33
N ILE A 86 3.61 16.91 -4.27
CA ILE A 86 2.61 16.36 -3.36
C ILE A 86 1.34 17.18 -3.52
N GLU A 87 0.22 16.52 -3.75
CA GLU A 87 -1.09 17.15 -3.71
C GLU A 87 -1.82 16.74 -2.43
N VAL A 88 -2.31 17.72 -1.68
CA VAL A 88 -3.04 17.48 -0.42
C VAL A 88 -4.51 17.75 -0.63
N TYR A 89 -5.34 16.76 -0.33
CA TYR A 89 -6.79 16.80 -0.44
C TYR A 89 -7.43 16.73 0.94
N GLU A 90 -8.61 17.32 1.08
CA GLU A 90 -9.46 17.20 2.26
C GLU A 90 -10.77 16.54 1.85
N LEU A 91 -11.11 15.42 2.50
CA LEU A 91 -12.35 14.70 2.27
C LEU A 91 -13.45 15.21 3.21
N ASN A 92 -14.40 15.94 2.64
CA ASN A 92 -15.51 16.55 3.37
C ASN A 92 -16.84 15.91 2.95
N LYS A 93 -17.35 14.97 3.77
CA LYS A 93 -18.60 14.21 3.60
C LYS A 93 -18.76 13.46 2.28
N SER A 94 -18.77 14.16 1.15
CA SER A 94 -19.00 13.62 -0.21
C SER A 94 -18.13 14.30 -1.27
N THR A 95 -17.17 15.13 -0.89
CA THR A 95 -16.28 15.82 -1.84
C THR A 95 -14.83 15.73 -1.41
N LEU A 96 -13.94 15.49 -2.38
CA LEU A 96 -12.50 15.64 -2.24
C LEU A 96 -12.12 17.02 -2.77
N LYS A 97 -11.65 17.88 -1.88
CA LYS A 97 -11.20 19.23 -2.25
C LYS A 97 -9.68 19.29 -2.20
N LEU A 98 -9.05 19.74 -3.28
CA LEU A 98 -7.63 20.08 -3.27
C LEU A 98 -7.40 21.26 -2.30
N SER A 99 -6.60 21.04 -1.27
CA SER A 99 -6.24 22.02 -0.26
C SER A 99 -5.01 22.82 -0.69
N CYS A 100 -3.92 22.12 -1.03
CA CYS A 100 -2.68 22.74 -1.49
C CYS A 100 -1.83 21.79 -2.33
N LYS A 101 -0.80 22.34 -2.97
CA LYS A 101 0.24 21.61 -3.68
C LYS A 101 1.59 21.96 -3.09
N LEU A 102 2.44 20.96 -2.92
CA LEU A 102 3.78 21.09 -2.37
C LEU A 102 4.77 20.65 -3.44
N SER A 103 5.81 21.44 -3.66
CA SER A 103 6.84 21.17 -4.66
C SER A 103 8.19 21.61 -4.13
N GLY A 104 9.21 20.79 -4.35
CA GLY A 104 10.58 21.11 -3.91
C GLY A 104 11.56 19.94 -3.92
N HIS A 105 11.09 18.70 -4.11
CA HIS A 105 11.98 17.58 -4.45
C HIS A 105 12.49 17.73 -5.88
N GLN A 106 13.77 17.40 -6.08
CA GLN A 106 14.46 17.53 -7.38
C GLN A 106 14.41 16.23 -8.20
N LYS A 107 14.15 15.11 -7.53
CA LYS A 107 13.96 13.79 -8.14
C LYS A 107 12.66 13.15 -7.64
N SER A 108 12.36 11.95 -8.13
CA SER A 108 11.15 11.22 -7.80
C SER A 108 10.90 11.15 -6.30
N LEU A 109 9.69 11.49 -5.91
CA LEU A 109 9.16 11.35 -4.57
C LEU A 109 8.89 9.86 -4.29
N THR A 110 9.33 9.38 -3.14
CA THR A 110 9.30 7.95 -2.78
C THR A 110 8.37 7.64 -1.61
N ASP A 111 8.15 8.59 -0.69
CA ASP A 111 7.14 8.46 0.36
C ASP A 111 6.55 9.81 0.81
N VAL A 112 5.35 9.74 1.40
CA VAL A 112 4.67 10.87 2.06
C VAL A 112 3.99 10.39 3.32
N VAL A 113 4.27 11.02 4.46
CA VAL A 113 3.75 10.59 5.76
C VAL A 113 3.35 11.82 6.57
N PHE A 114 2.11 11.84 7.07
CA PHE A 114 1.65 12.89 7.97
C PHE A 114 2.26 12.69 9.36
N SER A 115 2.50 13.80 10.07
CA SER A 115 2.82 13.70 11.49
C SER A 115 1.68 13.02 12.25
N PRO A 116 1.96 12.02 13.09
CA PRO A 116 0.92 11.37 13.90
C PRO A 116 0.39 12.26 15.03
N ARG A 117 1.05 13.40 15.30
CA ARG A 117 0.67 14.36 16.34
C ARG A 117 0.00 15.61 15.78
N GLU A 118 0.35 16.00 14.56
CA GLU A 118 0.02 17.32 14.02
C GLU A 118 -0.47 17.24 12.57
N ASP A 119 -1.79 17.34 12.37
CA ASP A 119 -2.48 17.24 11.06
C ASP A 119 -2.12 18.30 10.00
N HIS A 120 -1.20 19.21 10.33
CA HIS A 120 -0.70 20.23 9.41
C HIS A 120 0.77 20.03 9.05
N LEU A 121 1.45 19.06 9.66
CA LEU A 121 2.82 18.70 9.32
C LEU A 121 2.82 17.44 8.47
N LEU A 122 3.55 17.50 7.37
CA LEU A 122 3.75 16.40 6.44
C LEU A 122 5.24 16.23 6.21
N TYR A 123 5.68 14.98 6.15
CA TYR A 123 7.04 14.62 5.76
C TYR A 123 7.01 13.92 4.40
N SER A 124 8.09 14.06 3.66
CA SER A 124 8.29 13.34 2.41
C SER A 124 9.73 12.95 2.19
N SER A 125 9.96 11.83 1.51
CA SER A 125 11.27 11.37 1.07
C SER A 125 11.35 11.32 -0.45
N GLY A 126 12.55 11.39 -0.99
CA GLY A 126 12.78 11.25 -2.43
C GLY A 126 14.14 10.69 -2.79
N LEU A 127 14.28 10.32 -4.07
CA LEU A 127 15.53 9.86 -4.67
C LEU A 127 16.60 10.98 -4.77
N ASP A 128 16.26 12.20 -4.37
CA ASP A 128 17.21 13.29 -4.19
C ASP A 128 17.99 13.20 -2.87
N GLY A 129 17.73 12.16 -2.06
CA GLY A 129 18.44 11.93 -0.80
C GLY A 129 18.05 12.92 0.28
N LEU A 130 16.85 13.47 0.18
CA LEU A 130 16.31 14.41 1.15
C LEU A 130 15.05 13.85 1.77
N VAL A 131 14.90 14.07 3.08
CA VAL A 131 13.59 14.09 3.73
C VAL A 131 13.20 15.57 3.91
N LYS A 132 11.96 15.93 3.60
CA LYS A 132 11.45 17.31 3.70
C LYS A 132 10.26 17.38 4.64
N LEU A 133 10.22 18.44 5.45
CA LEU A 133 9.07 18.80 6.29
C LEU A 133 8.30 19.96 5.66
N TRP A 134 6.99 19.78 5.58
CA TRP A 134 6.03 20.74 5.07
C TRP A 134 5.05 21.13 6.16
N ASP A 135 4.88 22.42 6.39
CA ASP A 135 3.74 22.95 7.15
C ASP A 135 2.67 23.40 6.16
N LEU A 136 1.51 22.76 6.18
CA LEU A 136 0.39 23.06 5.29
C LEU A 136 -0.17 24.48 5.49
N ARG A 137 0.17 25.15 6.59
CA ARG A 137 -0.19 26.55 6.87
C ARG A 137 0.82 27.54 6.25
N ALA A 138 2.02 27.09 5.91
CA ALA A 138 3.12 27.91 5.40
C ALA A 138 3.13 28.06 3.87
N SER A 139 1.94 28.11 3.25
CA SER A 139 1.75 28.36 1.81
C SER A 139 2.55 27.45 0.87
N GLY A 140 2.80 26.20 1.28
CA GLY A 140 3.40 25.16 0.45
C GLY A 140 4.92 25.21 0.26
N SER A 141 5.63 26.05 1.02
CA SER A 141 7.09 26.03 1.05
C SER A 141 7.62 24.92 1.96
N CYS A 142 8.75 24.34 1.59
CA CYS A 142 9.49 23.44 2.48
C CYS A 142 9.95 24.23 3.70
N VAL A 143 9.66 23.71 4.90
CA VAL A 143 10.02 24.34 6.18
C VAL A 143 11.41 23.90 6.63
N GLN A 144 11.73 22.63 6.42
CA GLN A 144 13.01 22.05 6.83
C GLN A 144 13.39 20.87 5.93
N GLU A 145 14.67 20.78 5.63
CA GLU A 145 15.27 19.65 4.92
C GLU A 145 16.15 18.86 5.89
N TYR A 146 16.03 17.54 5.85
CA TYR A 146 16.85 16.60 6.57
C TYR A 146 17.69 15.85 5.54
N LYS A 147 18.99 15.86 5.77
CA LYS A 147 19.98 15.26 4.89
C LYS A 147 21.12 14.74 5.73
N ASP A 148 21.75 13.69 5.23
CA ASP A 148 23.00 13.21 5.78
C ASP A 148 24.16 13.91 5.05
N ASP A 149 24.73 14.92 5.70
CA ASP A 149 25.82 15.74 5.17
C ASP A 149 27.21 15.14 5.43
N GLU A 150 27.30 14.06 6.20
CA GLU A 150 28.59 13.46 6.59
C GLU A 150 29.20 12.61 5.46
N GLU A 151 28.39 12.25 4.47
CA GLU A 151 28.76 11.37 3.36
C GLU A 151 29.07 12.12 2.06
N GLN A 152 30.09 11.68 1.32
CA GLN A 152 30.46 12.30 0.03
C GLN A 152 29.48 11.99 -1.09
N VAL A 153 28.70 10.91 -0.95
CA VAL A 153 27.78 10.40 -1.97
C VAL A 153 26.34 10.63 -1.51
N THR A 154 25.54 11.28 -2.36
CA THR A 154 24.10 11.45 -2.10
C THR A 154 23.38 10.11 -2.23
N ARG A 155 22.79 9.64 -1.13
CA ARG A 155 22.07 8.36 -1.07
C ARG A 155 20.57 8.58 -1.34
N PRO A 156 19.98 7.99 -2.39
CA PRO A 156 18.55 8.12 -2.65
C PRO A 156 17.73 7.32 -1.62
N TYR A 157 16.65 7.93 -1.11
CA TYR A 157 15.74 7.26 -0.16
C TYR A 157 14.53 6.67 -0.89
N GLU A 158 14.23 5.39 -0.66
CA GLU A 158 13.10 4.64 -1.25
C GLU A 158 11.84 4.66 -0.38
N CYS A 159 12.00 4.88 0.91
CA CYS A 159 10.89 4.86 1.85
C CYS A 159 11.21 5.69 3.09
N MET A 160 10.15 6.08 3.80
CA MET A 160 10.30 6.63 5.14
C MET A 160 9.07 6.37 6.01
N ASP A 161 9.25 6.53 7.32
CA ASP A 161 8.14 6.59 8.25
C ASP A 161 8.47 7.42 9.49
N VAL A 162 7.42 7.78 10.24
CA VAL A 162 7.53 8.58 11.46
C VAL A 162 6.98 7.78 12.64
N SER A 163 7.76 7.70 13.71
CA SER A 163 7.35 7.08 14.97
C SER A 163 6.04 7.67 15.50
N CYS A 164 5.23 6.86 16.18
CA CYS A 164 3.90 7.25 16.66
C CYS A 164 3.88 8.45 17.63
N ASN A 165 5.02 8.82 18.22
CA ASN A 165 5.18 10.04 19.03
C ASN A 165 5.52 11.30 18.20
N GLY A 166 5.80 11.16 16.90
CA GLY A 166 6.14 12.25 15.98
C GLY A 166 7.56 12.80 16.13
N ARG A 167 8.43 12.15 16.91
CA ARG A 167 9.77 12.68 17.24
C ARG A 167 10.87 12.06 16.40
N VAL A 168 10.84 10.75 16.21
CA VAL A 168 11.85 10.04 15.43
C VAL A 168 11.29 9.73 14.06
N MET A 169 12.09 10.00 13.03
CA MET A 169 11.83 9.63 11.65
C MET A 169 12.93 8.68 11.20
N CYS A 170 12.59 7.76 10.29
CA CYS A 170 13.55 6.86 9.68
C CYS A 170 13.29 6.83 8.17
N ALA A 171 14.36 6.86 7.38
CA ALA A 171 14.32 6.64 5.94
C ALA A 171 15.23 5.47 5.55
N GLY A 172 14.78 4.66 4.61
CA GLY A 172 15.57 3.58 4.00
C GLY A 172 16.09 3.99 2.64
N SER A 173 17.36 3.71 2.35
CA SER A 173 18.00 4.01 1.07
C SER A 173 17.96 2.86 0.08
N GLN A 174 18.27 3.17 -1.18
CA GLN A 174 18.77 2.17 -2.12
C GLN A 174 20.14 1.65 -1.69
N LEU A 175 20.54 0.51 -2.23
CA LEU A 175 21.89 0.02 -2.25
C LEU A 175 22.76 1.01 -3.01
N VAL A 176 23.71 1.63 -2.29
CA VAL A 176 24.68 2.55 -2.86
C VAL A 176 26.06 2.00 -2.57
N GLU A 177 26.83 1.73 -3.63
CA GLU A 177 28.08 0.98 -3.54
C GLU A 177 27.80 -0.44 -3.03
N ASP A 178 28.09 -0.73 -1.77
CA ASP A 178 28.00 -2.07 -1.20
C ASP A 178 26.97 -2.20 -0.06
N ASP A 179 26.40 -1.10 0.46
CA ASP A 179 25.42 -1.17 1.55
C ASP A 179 24.12 -0.37 1.30
N ALA A 180 23.07 -0.78 2.01
CA ALA A 180 21.81 -0.06 2.12
C ALA A 180 21.66 0.46 3.56
N TYR A 181 21.14 1.67 3.72
CA TYR A 181 21.21 2.40 4.97
C TYR A 181 19.83 2.77 5.48
N LEU A 182 19.63 2.57 6.78
CA LEU A 182 18.56 3.20 7.53
C LEU A 182 19.14 4.44 8.19
N VAL A 183 18.54 5.60 8.01
CA VAL A 183 19.00 6.85 8.64
C VAL A 183 17.89 7.42 9.50
N PHE A 184 18.25 7.86 10.71
CA PHE A 184 17.32 8.36 11.71
C PHE A 184 17.50 9.85 11.95
N TRP A 185 16.40 10.56 12.16
CA TRP A 185 16.40 11.98 12.52
C TRP A 185 15.43 12.26 13.67
N ASP A 186 15.77 13.27 14.46
CA ASP A 186 14.79 13.95 15.31
C ASP A 186 14.03 14.97 14.46
N SER A 187 12.71 14.98 14.51
CA SER A 187 11.86 15.88 13.74
C SER A 187 12.06 17.37 14.03
N ARG A 188 12.85 17.71 15.06
CA ARG A 188 13.20 19.08 15.44
C ARG A 188 14.59 19.49 14.98
N MET A 189 15.42 18.55 14.52
CA MET A 189 16.83 18.78 14.19
C MET A 189 17.14 18.25 12.78
N PRO A 190 17.74 19.06 11.89
CA PRO A 190 18.05 18.62 10.54
C PRO A 190 19.21 17.62 10.48
N LYS A 191 20.07 17.59 11.51
CA LYS A 191 21.20 16.67 11.60
C LYS A 191 20.70 15.24 11.93
N PRO A 192 21.21 14.19 11.25
CA PRO A 192 20.89 12.81 11.61
C PRO A 192 21.28 12.49 13.06
N LEU A 193 20.47 11.63 13.68
CA LEU A 193 20.76 11.02 14.98
C LEU A 193 21.79 9.88 14.86
N GLY A 194 21.80 9.23 13.70
CA GLY A 194 22.59 8.05 13.40
C GLY A 194 21.92 7.21 12.32
N GLY A 195 22.45 6.02 12.06
CA GLY A 195 21.90 5.08 11.09
C GLY A 195 22.11 3.64 11.50
N TYR A 196 21.61 2.73 10.68
CA TYR A 196 21.98 1.31 10.65
C TYR A 196 22.53 1.02 9.26
N TRP A 197 23.70 0.40 9.19
CA TRP A 197 24.50 0.30 7.96
C TRP A 197 24.64 -1.15 7.47
N ASN A 198 24.41 -2.14 8.33
CA ASN A 198 24.63 -3.56 8.00
C ASN A 198 23.36 -4.42 8.18
N SER A 199 22.19 -3.77 8.17
CA SER A 199 20.91 -4.43 8.44
C SER A 199 20.36 -5.14 7.19
N HIS A 200 20.59 -4.58 6.01
CA HIS A 200 20.10 -5.08 4.73
C HIS A 200 21.21 -5.01 3.68
N THR A 201 21.21 -5.97 2.76
CA THR A 201 22.24 -6.07 1.70
C THR A 201 21.75 -5.61 0.33
N ASP A 202 20.53 -5.10 0.25
CA ASP A 202 19.89 -4.61 -0.98
C ASP A 202 18.88 -3.48 -0.64
N ASP A 203 18.29 -2.85 -1.65
CA ASP A 203 17.37 -1.70 -1.51
C ASP A 203 16.32 -1.90 -0.41
N ILE A 204 16.22 -0.93 0.50
CA ILE A 204 15.22 -0.95 1.58
C ILE A 204 13.91 -0.43 1.01
N THR A 205 13.01 -1.35 0.69
CA THR A 205 11.73 -1.05 0.03
C THR A 205 10.73 -0.40 0.98
N GLN A 206 10.83 -0.68 2.29
CA GLN A 206 9.93 -0.09 3.25
C GLN A 206 10.47 0.00 4.68
N VAL A 207 10.08 1.08 5.35
CA VAL A 207 10.25 1.33 6.77
C VAL A 207 8.86 1.60 7.35
N LYS A 208 8.51 0.93 8.45
CA LYS A 208 7.27 1.16 9.20
C LYS A 208 7.47 1.11 10.71
N PHE A 209 7.26 2.23 11.38
CA PHE A 209 7.18 2.28 12.83
C PHE A 209 5.91 1.61 13.33
N HIS A 210 6.00 1.01 14.52
CA HIS A 210 4.83 0.48 15.18
C HIS A 210 3.82 1.60 15.51
N LYS A 211 2.53 1.29 15.37
CA LYS A 211 1.45 2.30 15.48
C LYS A 211 1.28 2.85 16.90
N GLU A 212 1.67 2.07 17.91
CA GLU A 212 1.46 2.39 19.33
C GLU A 212 2.76 2.43 20.16
N LYS A 213 3.80 1.72 19.71
CA LYS A 213 5.10 1.59 20.40
C LYS A 213 6.12 2.42 19.64
N THR A 214 6.79 3.33 20.33
CA THR A 214 7.71 4.29 19.69
C THR A 214 9.05 3.67 19.33
N GLU A 215 9.39 2.59 20.02
CA GLU A 215 10.66 1.89 19.99
C GLU A 215 10.71 0.79 18.93
N ILE A 216 9.56 0.31 18.45
CA ILE A 216 9.52 -0.80 17.51
C ILE A 216 9.46 -0.28 16.07
N LEU A 217 10.37 -0.79 15.24
CA LEU A 217 10.46 -0.51 13.81
C LEU A 217 10.53 -1.82 13.01
N ALA A 218 9.78 -1.90 11.91
CA ALA A 218 9.92 -2.97 10.92
C ALA A 218 10.48 -2.41 9.62
N THR A 219 11.42 -3.14 9.00
CA THR A 219 12.00 -2.78 7.71
C THR A 219 12.03 -3.97 6.78
N GLY A 220 11.82 -3.73 5.49
CA GLY A 220 11.85 -4.75 4.46
C GLY A 220 12.75 -4.33 3.32
N SER A 221 13.36 -5.33 2.68
CA SER A 221 14.29 -5.12 1.57
C SER A 221 14.04 -6.13 0.44
N ILE A 222 14.65 -5.82 -0.71
CA ILE A 222 14.75 -6.72 -1.86
C ILE A 222 15.53 -7.99 -1.52
N ASP A 223 16.41 -7.95 -0.51
CA ASP A 223 17.19 -9.10 -0.01
C ASP A 223 16.32 -10.27 0.53
N GLY A 224 15.01 -10.04 0.70
CA GLY A 224 14.05 -11.03 1.18
C GLY A 224 14.00 -11.14 2.70
N LEU A 225 14.56 -10.17 3.42
CA LEU A 225 14.51 -10.07 4.86
C LEU A 225 13.50 -9.01 5.32
N LEU A 226 12.80 -9.35 6.40
CA LEU A 226 11.99 -8.44 7.20
C LEU A 226 12.64 -8.34 8.58
N ASN A 227 13.24 -7.20 8.89
CA ASN A 227 13.92 -6.98 10.16
C ASN A 227 13.02 -6.21 11.13
N ILE A 228 13.05 -6.62 12.39
CA ILE A 228 12.35 -5.96 13.50
C ILE A 228 13.38 -5.40 14.47
N PHE A 229 13.30 -4.11 14.76
CA PHE A 229 14.22 -3.40 15.63
C PHE A 229 13.53 -2.84 16.87
N ASN A 230 14.28 -2.78 17.96
CA ASN A 230 14.08 -1.90 19.09
C ASN A 230 15.04 -0.71 19.00
N VAL A 231 14.56 0.43 18.51
CA VAL A 231 15.37 1.64 18.26
C VAL A 231 15.77 2.41 19.53
N MET A 232 15.48 1.87 20.72
CA MET A 232 15.95 2.44 21.99
C MET A 232 17.32 1.92 22.40
N GLU A 233 17.80 0.85 21.77
CA GLU A 233 19.14 0.31 21.99
C GLU A 233 20.20 1.20 21.33
N GLN A 234 21.43 1.13 21.86
CA GLN A 234 22.50 2.05 21.44
C GLN A 234 23.20 1.62 20.15
N THR A 235 23.21 0.32 19.86
CA THR A 235 23.91 -0.26 18.71
C THR A 235 22.92 -0.96 17.80
N GLU A 236 23.25 -1.04 16.52
CA GLU A 236 22.46 -1.75 15.51
C GLU A 236 22.26 -3.23 15.87
N ASP A 237 23.34 -3.90 16.29
CA ASP A 237 23.33 -5.32 16.65
C ASP A 237 22.40 -5.62 17.83
N ASP A 238 22.39 -4.74 18.85
CA ASP A 238 21.49 -4.86 20.00
C ASP A 238 20.05 -4.47 19.65
N ALA A 239 19.88 -3.50 18.74
CA ALA A 239 18.58 -3.05 18.28
C ALA A 239 17.86 -4.12 17.45
N LEU A 240 18.59 -4.90 16.64
CA LEU A 240 18.02 -5.95 15.80
C LEU A 240 17.45 -7.09 16.66
N THR A 241 16.13 -7.14 16.78
CA THR A 241 15.43 -8.14 17.60
C THR A 241 15.20 -9.42 16.81
N TYR A 242 14.70 -9.30 15.58
CA TYR A 242 14.45 -10.43 14.69
C TYR A 242 14.83 -10.10 13.26
N SER A 243 15.41 -11.08 12.57
CA SER A 243 15.55 -11.09 11.12
C SER A 243 14.72 -12.22 10.55
N LEU A 244 13.60 -11.88 9.90
CA LEU A 244 12.59 -12.80 9.42
C LEU A 244 12.83 -13.06 7.94
N ASN A 245 13.01 -14.33 7.56
CA ASN A 245 13.26 -14.72 6.18
C ASN A 245 11.93 -14.85 5.41
N VAL A 246 11.64 -13.89 4.54
CA VAL A 246 10.44 -13.84 3.69
C VAL A 246 10.64 -14.64 2.40
N GLU A 247 11.87 -15.07 2.09
CA GLU A 247 12.30 -15.84 0.90
C GLU A 247 12.15 -15.11 -0.45
N ASN A 248 11.57 -13.91 -0.46
CA ASN A 248 11.37 -13.09 -1.65
C ASN A 248 11.35 -11.60 -1.27
N SER A 249 11.65 -10.75 -2.24
CA SER A 249 11.67 -9.29 -2.11
C SER A 249 10.38 -8.77 -1.45
N VAL A 250 10.54 -8.01 -0.37
CA VAL A 250 9.45 -7.41 0.39
C VAL A 250 8.96 -6.18 -0.37
N GLU A 251 7.67 -6.12 -0.70
CA GLU A 251 7.07 -4.96 -1.39
C GLU A 251 6.35 -4.04 -0.39
N LYS A 252 5.54 -4.62 0.51
CA LYS A 252 4.85 -3.87 1.57
C LYS A 252 4.84 -4.60 2.91
N ILE A 253 4.62 -3.83 3.96
CA ILE A 253 4.67 -4.11 5.39
C ILE A 253 3.55 -3.28 6.00
N SER A 254 2.72 -3.95 6.78
CA SER A 254 1.61 -3.34 7.49
C SER A 254 1.46 -3.96 8.87
N TRP A 255 1.59 -3.12 9.90
CA TRP A 255 1.31 -3.52 11.28
C TRP A 255 -0.18 -3.82 11.46
N LEU A 256 -0.48 -5.06 11.85
CA LEU A 256 -1.84 -5.48 12.15
C LEU A 256 -2.14 -5.15 13.60
N ASP A 257 -1.48 -5.80 14.55
CA ASP A 257 -1.66 -5.61 15.97
C ASP A 257 -0.31 -5.38 16.66
N ASP A 258 -0.32 -5.40 17.99
CA ASP A 258 0.87 -5.17 18.82
C ASP A 258 2.00 -6.21 18.63
N LYS A 259 1.66 -7.36 18.04
CA LYS A 259 2.51 -8.54 17.91
C LYS A 259 2.59 -9.06 16.49
N LYS A 260 1.80 -8.52 15.56
CA LYS A 260 1.68 -9.07 14.21
C LYS A 260 1.96 -8.03 13.15
N VAL A 261 2.88 -8.40 12.28
CA VAL A 261 3.19 -7.67 11.07
C VAL A 261 2.79 -8.53 9.87
N ALA A 262 2.16 -7.91 8.88
CA ALA A 262 1.91 -8.53 7.59
C ALA A 262 2.88 -7.95 6.57
N CYS A 263 3.40 -8.78 5.68
CA CYS A 263 4.16 -8.33 4.52
C CYS A 263 3.62 -8.94 3.23
N THR A 264 3.71 -8.19 2.15
CA THR A 264 3.45 -8.65 0.79
C THR A 264 4.74 -8.66 0.00
N THR A 265 4.95 -9.70 -0.77
CA THR A 265 6.16 -9.87 -1.59
C THR A 265 5.93 -9.37 -3.01
N GLN A 266 7.02 -9.14 -3.75
CA GLN A 266 6.97 -8.81 -5.18
C GLN A 266 6.31 -9.94 -6.03
N SER A 267 6.33 -11.19 -5.55
CA SER A 267 5.59 -12.32 -6.15
C SER A 267 4.08 -12.30 -5.86
N ASN A 268 3.57 -11.28 -5.17
CA ASN A 268 2.18 -11.18 -4.72
C ASN A 268 1.76 -12.29 -3.75
N ASP A 269 2.69 -12.76 -2.92
CA ASP A 269 2.38 -13.61 -1.78
C ASP A 269 2.18 -12.75 -0.53
N LEU A 270 1.37 -13.24 0.40
CA LEU A 270 1.10 -12.60 1.67
C LEU A 270 1.63 -13.47 2.81
N GLN A 271 2.49 -12.90 3.66
CA GLN A 271 2.96 -13.53 4.89
C GLN A 271 2.58 -12.71 6.12
N LEU A 272 2.24 -13.40 7.21
CA LEU A 272 1.93 -12.83 8.52
C LEU A 272 2.90 -13.41 9.54
N TRP A 273 3.56 -12.53 10.28
CA TRP A 273 4.61 -12.86 11.23
C TRP A 273 4.26 -12.39 12.63
N ASP A 274 4.69 -13.14 13.63
CA ASP A 274 4.64 -12.75 15.03
C ASP A 274 5.96 -12.08 15.41
N THR A 275 5.91 -10.86 15.93
CA THR A 275 7.10 -10.05 16.27
C THR A 275 7.57 -10.26 17.70
N GLU A 276 6.85 -11.03 18.53
CA GLU A 276 7.33 -11.45 19.86
C GLU A 276 8.01 -12.81 19.82
N THR A 277 7.62 -13.69 18.91
CA THR A 277 8.27 -15.02 18.78
C THR A 277 9.18 -15.13 17.57
N GLY A 278 8.99 -14.28 16.55
CA GLY A 278 9.68 -14.36 15.27
C GLY A 278 9.13 -15.45 14.34
N ASP A 279 7.98 -16.05 14.68
CA ASP A 279 7.44 -17.16 13.91
C ASP A 279 6.54 -16.71 12.75
N LEU A 280 6.61 -17.43 11.64
CA LEU A 280 5.65 -17.30 10.55
C LEU A 280 4.29 -17.86 11.00
N VAL A 281 3.32 -16.97 11.18
CA VAL A 281 1.96 -17.33 11.57
C VAL A 281 1.23 -17.96 10.38
N LYS A 282 1.26 -17.28 9.22
CA LYS A 282 0.56 -17.72 8.00
C LYS A 282 1.25 -17.23 6.73
N SER A 283 1.18 -18.05 5.69
CA SER A 283 1.55 -17.67 4.33
C SER A 283 0.45 -18.06 3.34
N TYR A 284 0.12 -17.13 2.45
CA TYR A 284 -0.85 -17.28 1.39
C TYR A 284 -0.19 -16.98 0.06
N SER A 285 -0.08 -18.00 -0.79
CA SER A 285 0.42 -17.83 -2.14
C SER A 285 -0.56 -17.05 -3.02
N ARG A 286 -0.03 -16.39 -4.05
CA ARG A 286 -0.79 -15.67 -5.07
C ARG A 286 -1.99 -16.46 -5.62
N ASP A 287 -1.79 -17.73 -5.94
CA ASP A 287 -2.83 -18.65 -6.41
C ASP A 287 -4.00 -18.81 -5.42
N LYS A 288 -3.71 -18.96 -4.12
CA LYS A 288 -4.75 -19.04 -3.08
C LYS A 288 -5.51 -17.73 -2.97
N ILE A 289 -4.83 -16.59 -3.12
CA ILE A 289 -5.43 -15.26 -3.08
C ILE A 289 -6.35 -15.06 -4.30
N ALA A 290 -5.88 -15.36 -5.51
CA ALA A 290 -6.67 -15.27 -6.73
C ALA A 290 -7.95 -16.13 -6.68
N ARG A 291 -7.86 -17.37 -6.18
CA ARG A 291 -9.03 -18.22 -5.94
C ARG A 291 -9.98 -17.67 -4.89
N SER A 292 -9.46 -17.01 -3.86
CA SER A 292 -10.30 -16.36 -2.84
C SER A 292 -11.04 -15.15 -3.41
N MET A 293 -10.40 -14.42 -4.33
CA MET A 293 -11.01 -13.36 -5.13
C MET A 293 -11.92 -13.87 -6.24
N LYS A 294 -12.03 -15.19 -6.47
CA LYS A 294 -12.83 -15.80 -7.55
C LYS A 294 -12.36 -15.47 -8.96
N ARG A 295 -11.05 -15.25 -9.15
CA ARG A 295 -10.41 -15.05 -10.46
C ARG A 295 -9.85 -16.36 -11.02
N SER A 296 -9.80 -16.46 -12.34
CA SER A 296 -9.34 -17.66 -13.04
C SER A 296 -7.83 -17.72 -13.20
N LYS A 297 -7.19 -16.55 -13.39
CA LYS A 297 -5.73 -16.44 -13.52
C LYS A 297 -5.17 -15.78 -12.28
N ASP A 298 -4.23 -16.47 -11.65
CA ASP A 298 -3.40 -15.92 -10.60
C ASP A 298 -2.34 -14.97 -11.15
N ASP A 299 -1.87 -15.19 -12.39
CA ASP A 299 -0.87 -14.33 -13.05
C ASP A 299 -1.27 -12.88 -13.28
N ASP A 300 -2.57 -12.57 -13.23
CA ASP A 300 -3.07 -11.19 -13.33
C ASP A 300 -3.37 -10.56 -11.96
N CYS A 301 -3.29 -11.34 -10.87
CA CYS A 301 -3.58 -10.88 -9.52
C CYS A 301 -2.44 -10.02 -8.96
N TYR A 302 -2.77 -8.83 -8.45
CA TYR A 302 -1.83 -7.98 -7.73
C TYR A 302 -2.36 -7.64 -6.33
N LEU A 303 -1.46 -7.43 -5.38
CA LEU A 303 -1.81 -7.01 -4.02
C LEU A 303 -1.68 -5.49 -3.88
N VAL A 304 -2.57 -4.88 -3.09
CA VAL A 304 -2.52 -3.44 -2.81
C VAL A 304 -1.94 -3.18 -1.43
N ASP A 305 -2.64 -3.55 -0.37
CA ASP A 305 -2.18 -3.41 1.02
C ASP A 305 -3.15 -4.15 1.94
N ILE A 306 -2.77 -4.25 3.20
CA ILE A 306 -3.57 -4.84 4.27
C ILE A 306 -3.88 -3.78 5.30
N TYR A 307 -5.15 -3.73 5.69
CA TYR A 307 -5.61 -2.88 6.77
C TYR A 307 -6.48 -3.68 7.73
N LYS A 308 -6.64 -3.16 8.94
CA LYS A 308 -7.63 -3.69 9.88
C LYS A 308 -8.95 -3.02 9.66
N SER A 309 -10.00 -3.81 9.44
CA SER A 309 -11.38 -3.31 9.37
C SER A 309 -11.85 -2.77 10.73
N ILE A 310 -13.02 -2.16 10.74
CA ILE A 310 -13.71 -1.70 11.96
C ILE A 310 -13.87 -2.81 13.02
N ASP A 311 -14.03 -4.05 12.58
CA ASP A 311 -14.19 -5.24 13.44
C ASP A 311 -12.83 -5.86 13.87
N ASP A 312 -11.73 -5.11 13.74
CA ASP A 312 -10.35 -5.55 14.02
C ASP A 312 -9.87 -6.76 13.20
N THR A 313 -10.58 -7.09 12.13
CA THR A 313 -10.20 -8.18 11.24
C THR A 313 -9.23 -7.66 10.18
N PRO A 314 -8.08 -8.32 9.96
CA PRO A 314 -7.19 -7.98 8.85
C PRO A 314 -7.86 -8.26 7.51
N VAL A 315 -7.87 -7.27 6.63
CA VAL A 315 -8.45 -7.32 5.29
C VAL A 315 -7.37 -6.97 4.28
N LEU A 316 -7.12 -7.89 3.35
CA LEU A 316 -6.26 -7.70 2.20
C LEU A 316 -7.07 -7.08 1.06
N LEU A 317 -6.57 -5.99 0.49
CA LEU A 317 -7.07 -5.43 -0.76
C LEU A 317 -6.22 -5.94 -1.91
N ALA A 318 -6.86 -6.51 -2.93
CA ALA A 318 -6.20 -7.08 -4.09
C ALA A 318 -7.01 -6.83 -5.35
N GLY A 319 -6.34 -6.76 -6.49
CA GLY A 319 -6.97 -6.53 -7.78
C GLY A 319 -6.52 -7.53 -8.84
N SER A 320 -7.11 -7.41 -10.02
CA SER A 320 -6.64 -8.11 -11.22
C SER A 320 -6.35 -7.11 -12.33
N ASN A 321 -5.27 -7.32 -13.07
CA ASN A 321 -4.92 -6.54 -14.26
C ASN A 321 -5.91 -6.76 -15.42
N ALA A 322 -6.78 -7.77 -15.31
CA ALA A 322 -7.86 -8.01 -16.25
C ALA A 322 -8.78 -6.79 -16.39
N GLY A 323 -9.28 -6.57 -17.61
CA GLY A 323 -10.19 -5.46 -17.87
C GLY A 323 -9.58 -4.09 -17.58
N ASN A 324 -8.27 -3.94 -17.80
CA ASN A 324 -7.52 -2.70 -17.56
C ASN A 324 -7.47 -2.25 -16.09
N GLY A 325 -7.56 -3.19 -15.15
CA GLY A 325 -7.43 -2.93 -13.71
C GLY A 325 -8.73 -2.60 -12.99
N ASP A 326 -9.88 -2.65 -13.65
CA ASP A 326 -11.17 -2.30 -13.06
C ASP A 326 -11.57 -3.25 -11.91
N VAL A 327 -11.01 -4.47 -11.87
CA VAL A 327 -11.32 -5.47 -10.85
C VAL A 327 -10.54 -5.20 -9.57
N LEU A 328 -11.25 -4.77 -8.53
CA LEU A 328 -10.73 -4.58 -7.18
C LEU A 328 -11.62 -5.30 -6.16
N ARG A 329 -11.03 -6.14 -5.32
CA ARG A 329 -11.73 -6.96 -4.32
C ARG A 329 -11.00 -6.95 -2.99
N SER A 330 -11.73 -7.17 -1.91
CA SER A 330 -11.16 -7.34 -0.57
C SER A 330 -11.41 -8.74 -0.03
N VAL A 331 -10.47 -9.22 0.76
CA VAL A 331 -10.45 -10.57 1.33
C VAL A 331 -10.06 -10.46 2.80
N ALA A 332 -10.97 -10.86 3.71
CA ALA A 332 -10.66 -10.95 5.13
C ALA A 332 -9.79 -12.18 5.42
N ILE A 333 -8.77 -11.96 6.24
CA ILE A 333 -7.88 -12.99 6.73
C ILE A 333 -8.43 -13.48 8.06
N THR A 334 -9.11 -14.64 8.02
CA THR A 334 -9.64 -15.29 9.23
C THR A 334 -8.69 -16.37 9.71
N GLU A 335 -8.91 -16.90 10.92
CA GLU A 335 -8.12 -18.01 11.47
C GLU A 335 -8.03 -19.21 10.52
N LYS A 336 -9.12 -19.55 9.83
CA LYS A 336 -9.21 -20.78 9.03
C LYS A 336 -8.91 -20.58 7.54
N LYS A 337 -9.29 -19.44 6.96
CA LYS A 337 -9.18 -19.19 5.51
C LYS A 337 -9.26 -17.72 5.14
N LEU A 338 -8.87 -17.45 3.89
CA LEU A 338 -9.20 -16.21 3.19
C LEU A 338 -10.70 -16.20 2.84
N GLN A 339 -11.42 -15.16 3.24
CA GLN A 339 -12.84 -15.00 2.99
C GLN A 339 -13.08 -13.75 2.13
N PRO A 340 -13.71 -13.88 0.94
CA PRO A 340 -14.07 -12.71 0.15
C PRO A 340 -15.05 -11.79 0.90
N CYS A 341 -14.82 -10.47 0.82
CA CYS A 341 -15.55 -9.45 1.59
C CYS A 341 -16.30 -8.47 0.71
N THR A 342 -15.58 -7.64 -0.04
CA THR A 342 -16.14 -6.54 -0.85
C THR A 342 -15.69 -6.68 -2.30
N ASN A 343 -16.58 -6.36 -3.23
CA ASN A 343 -16.28 -6.20 -4.65
C ASN A 343 -16.52 -4.73 -5.06
N PHE A 344 -15.45 -4.01 -5.41
CA PHE A 344 -15.50 -2.59 -5.73
C PHE A 344 -15.82 -2.36 -7.21
N THR A 345 -17.10 -2.52 -7.57
CA THR A 345 -17.56 -2.53 -8.97
C THR A 345 -17.42 -1.20 -9.72
N GLN A 346 -17.21 -0.09 -9.00
CA GLN A 346 -17.06 1.25 -9.59
C GLN A 346 -15.60 1.66 -9.76
N ASN A 347 -14.65 0.76 -9.52
CA ASN A 347 -13.24 1.03 -9.71
C ASN A 347 -12.91 1.10 -11.22
N LYS A 348 -11.98 1.97 -11.59
CA LYS A 348 -11.65 2.32 -12.99
C LYS A 348 -10.14 2.34 -13.27
N GLN A 349 -9.34 1.75 -12.38
CA GLN A 349 -7.88 1.83 -12.44
C GLN A 349 -7.20 0.68 -11.69
N ILE A 350 -5.96 0.37 -12.07
CA ILE A 350 -5.06 -0.43 -11.26
C ILE A 350 -4.72 0.35 -9.99
N VAL A 351 -5.08 -0.18 -8.82
CA VAL A 351 -4.83 0.47 -7.52
C VAL A 351 -3.45 0.10 -7.02
N ARG A 352 -2.67 1.09 -6.58
CA ARG A 352 -1.30 0.91 -6.07
C ARG A 352 -1.17 1.24 -4.58
N CYS A 353 -2.03 2.11 -4.07
CA CYS A 353 -2.05 2.45 -2.65
C CYS A 353 -3.48 2.48 -2.13
N CYS A 354 -3.61 2.16 -0.86
CA CYS A 354 -4.84 2.44 -0.13
C CYS A 354 -4.52 2.99 1.26
N TRP A 355 -5.49 3.67 1.83
CA TRP A 355 -5.46 4.14 3.20
C TRP A 355 -6.85 3.94 3.80
N TYR A 356 -6.92 3.33 4.97
CA TYR A 356 -8.18 3.01 5.63
C TYR A 356 -8.27 3.76 6.96
N GLU A 357 -9.39 4.47 7.14
CA GLU A 357 -9.74 5.15 8.38
C GLU A 357 -10.77 4.30 9.13
N LYS A 358 -10.33 3.71 10.25
CA LYS A 358 -11.12 2.73 11.00
C LYS A 358 -12.36 3.34 11.67
N ASP A 359 -12.27 4.56 12.19
CA ASP A 359 -13.33 5.13 13.03
C ASP A 359 -14.59 5.52 12.21
N ARG A 360 -14.42 5.88 10.94
CA ARG A 360 -15.49 6.26 10.01
C ARG A 360 -15.76 5.22 8.94
N ASP A 361 -15.01 4.12 8.92
CA ASP A 361 -15.11 3.05 7.93
C ASP A 361 -14.98 3.56 6.48
N ILE A 362 -13.93 4.38 6.25
CA ILE A 362 -13.63 4.99 4.96
C ILE A 362 -12.36 4.37 4.40
N LEU A 363 -12.44 3.82 3.20
CA LEU A 363 -11.29 3.37 2.42
C LEU A 363 -10.99 4.40 1.34
N VAL A 364 -9.75 4.82 1.20
CA VAL A 364 -9.28 5.64 0.08
C VAL A 364 -8.32 4.81 -0.75
N THR A 365 -8.48 4.84 -2.07
CA THR A 365 -7.62 4.10 -3.01
C THR A 365 -7.08 5.03 -4.09
N THR A 366 -5.84 4.82 -4.48
CA THR A 366 -5.17 5.57 -5.55
C THR A 366 -4.35 4.64 -6.43
N GLY A 367 -4.12 5.03 -7.68
CA GLY A 367 -3.53 4.13 -8.66
C GLY A 367 -2.93 4.79 -9.89
N GLU A 368 -2.77 3.97 -10.93
CA GLU A 368 -2.03 4.33 -12.15
C GLU A 368 -2.72 5.38 -13.03
N SER A 369 -4.05 5.49 -12.91
CA SER A 369 -4.82 6.51 -13.65
C SER A 369 -4.87 7.86 -12.95
N GLY A 370 -4.22 7.99 -11.78
CA GLY A 370 -4.21 9.24 -11.03
C GLY A 370 -5.56 9.59 -10.41
N VAL A 371 -6.44 8.60 -10.24
CA VAL A 371 -7.75 8.81 -9.62
C VAL A 371 -7.64 8.55 -8.12
N ILE A 372 -8.19 9.44 -7.31
CA ILE A 372 -8.37 9.28 -5.88
C ILE A 372 -9.83 8.94 -5.66
N SER A 373 -10.09 7.71 -5.21
CA SER A 373 -11.45 7.21 -4.94
C SER A 373 -11.62 7.01 -3.45
N ALA A 374 -12.63 7.65 -2.86
CA ALA A 374 -13.04 7.42 -1.49
C ALA A 374 -14.29 6.54 -1.46
N TRP A 375 -14.23 5.49 -0.66
CA TRP A 375 -15.25 4.46 -0.51
C TRP A 375 -15.78 4.48 0.91
N SER A 376 -17.09 4.35 1.04
CA SER A 376 -17.76 4.21 2.33
C SER A 376 -18.67 2.99 2.31
N ARG A 377 -18.77 2.32 3.45
CA ARG A 377 -19.72 1.21 3.59
C ARG A 377 -21.13 1.73 3.34
N ALA A 378 -21.87 1.06 2.46
CA ALA A 378 -23.26 1.35 2.21
C ALA A 378 -24.02 1.27 3.54
N ALA A 379 -24.72 2.34 3.92
CA ALA A 379 -25.73 2.25 4.96
C ALA A 379 -26.67 1.10 4.56
N ALA A 380 -26.87 0.13 5.45
CA ALA A 380 -27.79 -0.96 5.18
C ALA A 380 -29.12 -0.34 4.75
N ALA A 381 -29.50 -0.55 3.49
CA ALA A 381 -30.83 -0.16 3.02
C ALA A 381 -31.83 -0.72 4.02
N ASP A 382 -32.69 0.15 4.53
CA ASP A 382 -33.75 -0.09 5.52
C ASP A 382 -33.93 -1.57 5.88
N ARG A 383 -33.42 -1.98 7.05
CA ARG A 383 -34.14 -3.02 7.78
C ARG A 383 -35.46 -2.39 8.18
N ASP A 384 -36.50 -2.66 7.40
CA ASP A 384 -37.90 -2.35 7.67
C ASP A 384 -38.17 -2.17 9.18
N PRO A 385 -38.51 -0.95 9.67
CA PRO A 385 -38.85 -0.72 11.06
C PRO A 385 -40.12 -1.48 11.51
N HIS A 386 -40.82 -2.14 10.59
CA HIS A 386 -42.12 -2.76 10.82
C HIS A 386 -42.13 -4.29 10.99
N ARG A 387 -40.97 -4.95 11.12
CA ARG A 387 -40.93 -6.41 11.38
C ARG A 387 -40.52 -6.85 12.79
N LEU A 388 -40.64 -5.95 13.78
CA LEU A 388 -40.57 -6.28 15.20
C LEU A 388 -41.78 -5.73 15.96
N SER A 389 -42.99 -6.12 15.54
CA SER A 389 -44.16 -6.08 16.43
C SER A 389 -44.97 -7.37 16.25
N GLY A 390 -44.54 -8.42 16.92
CA GLY A 390 -45.21 -9.71 16.85
C GLY A 390 -44.56 -10.72 17.77
N SER A 391 -45.16 -10.91 18.94
CA SER A 391 -44.91 -12.00 19.89
C SER A 391 -43.75 -11.83 20.89
N LEU A 392 -43.91 -10.88 21.81
CA LEU A 392 -43.44 -11.02 23.19
C LEU A 392 -44.58 -10.62 24.14
N ASN A 393 -45.49 -11.56 24.40
CA ASN A 393 -46.41 -11.50 25.53
C ASN A 393 -46.89 -12.90 25.91
N LYS A 394 -46.03 -13.66 26.59
CA LYS A 394 -46.44 -14.70 27.55
C LYS A 394 -45.44 -14.71 28.71
N LEU A 395 -45.52 -13.71 29.57
CA LEU A 395 -44.95 -13.80 30.92
C LEU A 395 -45.91 -14.64 31.78
N HIS A 396 -45.39 -15.76 32.28
CA HIS A 396 -46.02 -16.56 33.33
C HIS A 396 -46.17 -15.72 34.60
N VAL A 397 -47.41 -15.37 34.95
CA VAL A 397 -47.75 -14.81 36.26
C VAL A 397 -48.03 -15.97 37.21
N ASN A 398 -47.06 -16.29 38.07
CA ASN A 398 -47.26 -17.17 39.22
C ASN A 398 -48.23 -16.51 40.20
N ARG A 399 -49.41 -17.11 40.38
CA ARG A 399 -50.40 -16.72 41.40
C ARG A 399 -49.95 -17.21 42.77
N PHE A 400 -49.62 -16.30 43.67
CA PHE A 400 -49.71 -16.53 45.12
C PHE A 400 -51.04 -15.97 45.64
N LYS A 401 -51.81 -16.78 46.36
CA LYS A 401 -52.99 -16.37 47.14
C LYS A 401 -52.59 -16.18 48.61
N PRO A 402 -53.03 -15.11 49.29
CA PRO A 402 -53.10 -15.10 50.75
C PRO A 402 -54.50 -15.45 51.25
N TYR A 403 -54.55 -16.03 52.46
CA TYR A 403 -55.75 -16.09 53.30
C TYR A 403 -56.06 -14.71 53.90
#